data_AF-A0A9Q1BGL6-F1
#
_entry.id   AF-A0A9Q1BGL6-F1
#
_cell.length_a   1.000
_cell.length_b   1.000
_cell.length_c   1.000
_cell.angle_alpha   90.00
_cell.angle_beta   90.00
_cell.angle_gamma   90.00
#
_symmetry.space_group_name_H-M   'P 1'
#
loop_
_entity.id
_entity.type
_entity.pdbx_description
1 polymer ?
#
loop_
_entity_poly.entity_id
_entity_poly.type
_entity_poly.pdbx_seq_one_letter_code
_entity_poly.pdbx_strand_id
1 'polypeptide(L)'
;MSEPNQCSQLLLNCQKIGPIGGIFNVALVLKDGFLENLNSDDFKAVCKPKIEVARSLDEVTRHICGPELDWFVMFSSIVSGRGNAGQSNYAFGNSAMERLCEKRTKDNLPVLQFSGVLLETLERL
;
A
#
# COMPACT_ATOMS: atom_id res chain seq x y z
N MET A 1 -2.50 5.68 -26.31
CA MET A 1 -1.73 6.54 -25.38
C MET A 1 -2.41 6.42 -24.03
N SER A 2 -1.69 5.90 -23.04
CA SER A 2 -2.20 5.40 -21.75
C SER A 2 -2.79 6.51 -20.87
N GLU A 3 -4.03 6.31 -20.40
CA GLU A 3 -4.60 7.06 -19.27
C GLU A 3 -3.58 7.09 -18.12
N PRO A 4 -3.20 8.27 -17.59
CA PRO A 4 -2.37 8.35 -16.41
C PRO A 4 -3.05 7.61 -15.26
N ASN A 5 -2.36 6.63 -14.66
CA ASN A 5 -2.82 6.02 -13.42
C ASN A 5 -3.15 7.15 -12.42
N GLN A 6 -4.31 7.10 -11.76
CA GLN A 6 -4.78 8.14 -10.83
C GLN A 6 -3.72 8.53 -9.79
N CYS A 7 -2.86 7.59 -9.38
CA CYS A 7 -1.73 7.86 -8.49
C CYS A 7 -0.70 8.82 -9.13
N SER A 8 -0.40 8.66 -10.42
CA SER A 8 0.50 9.57 -11.14
C SER A 8 -0.07 10.98 -11.18
N GLN A 9 -1.36 11.12 -11.51
CA GLN A 9 -2.00 12.44 -11.54
C GLN A 9 -2.03 13.10 -10.17
N LEU A 10 -2.27 12.33 -9.11
CA LEU A 10 -2.19 12.81 -7.73
C LEU A 10 -0.80 13.34 -7.40
N LEU A 11 0.26 12.55 -7.64
CA LEU A 11 1.62 12.95 -7.30
C LEU A 11 2.10 14.14 -8.16
N LEU A 12 1.76 14.19 -9.44
CA LEU A 12 2.05 15.35 -10.31
C LEU A 12 1.36 16.62 -9.81
N ASN A 13 0.17 16.51 -9.21
CA ASN A 13 -0.49 17.65 -8.59
C ASN A 13 0.19 18.07 -7.28
N CYS A 14 0.64 17.12 -6.46
CA CYS A 14 1.42 17.42 -5.26
C CYS A 14 2.74 18.12 -5.59
N GLN A 15 3.44 17.72 -6.67
CA GLN A 15 4.68 18.36 -7.11
C GLN A 15 4.52 19.84 -7.47
N LYS A 16 3.32 20.27 -7.89
CA LYS A 16 3.04 21.70 -8.14
C LYS A 16 3.02 22.53 -6.86
N ILE A 17 2.79 21.89 -5.71
CA ILE A 17 2.80 22.54 -4.39
C ILE A 17 4.24 22.58 -3.83
N GLY A 18 5.01 21.51 -4.03
CA GLY A 18 6.41 21.41 -3.63
C GLY A 18 6.99 20.00 -3.78
N PRO A 19 8.26 19.79 -3.41
CA PRO A 19 8.88 18.46 -3.40
C PRO A 19 8.08 17.47 -2.54
N ILE A 20 7.98 16.23 -3.00
CA ILE A 20 7.24 15.18 -2.29
C ILE A 20 8.17 14.51 -1.28
N GLY A 21 8.12 14.98 -0.03
CA GLY A 21 8.91 14.41 1.08
C GLY A 21 8.39 13.07 1.63
N GLY A 22 7.10 12.75 1.41
CA GLY A 22 6.52 11.56 1.99
C GLY A 22 5.23 11.07 1.35
N ILE A 23 5.05 9.75 1.36
CA ILE A 23 3.87 9.03 0.86
C ILE A 23 3.45 8.00 1.90
N PHE A 24 2.15 7.95 2.21
CA PHE A 24 1.57 7.06 3.20
C PHE A 24 0.38 6.33 2.58
N ASN A 25 0.51 5.04 2.28
CA ASN A 25 -0.62 4.24 1.82
C ASN A 25 -1.41 3.68 3.02
N VAL A 26 -2.46 4.40 3.39
CA VAL A 26 -3.42 4.03 4.43
C VAL A 26 -4.76 3.54 3.85
N ALA A 27 -4.86 3.41 2.52
CA ALA A 27 -6.11 3.00 1.87
C ALA A 27 -6.48 1.55 2.27
N LEU A 28 -7.76 1.36 2.61
CA LEU A 28 -8.29 0.11 3.11
C LEU A 28 -9.69 -0.14 2.55
N VAL A 29 -9.89 -1.35 2.02
CA VAL A 29 -11.20 -1.91 1.72
C VAL A 29 -11.24 -3.28 2.39
N LEU A 30 -12.32 -3.57 3.12
CA LEU A 30 -12.52 -4.85 3.79
C LEU A 30 -13.72 -5.58 3.17
N LYS A 31 -13.53 -6.89 2.99
CA LYS A 31 -14.55 -7.85 2.53
C LYS A 31 -14.32 -9.14 3.28
N ASP A 32 -14.72 -9.13 4.55
CA ASP A 32 -14.51 -10.27 5.42
C ASP A 32 -15.52 -11.38 5.10
N GLY A 33 -15.04 -12.61 5.06
CA GLY A 33 -15.83 -13.78 4.75
C GLY A 33 -14.98 -15.04 4.77
N PHE A 34 -15.57 -16.16 5.17
CA PHE A 34 -14.95 -17.47 4.95
C PHE A 34 -14.69 -17.67 3.46
N LEU A 35 -13.67 -18.46 3.14
CA LEU A 35 -13.21 -18.62 1.76
C LEU A 35 -14.33 -19.10 0.82
N GLU A 36 -15.25 -19.93 1.30
CA GLU A 36 -16.43 -20.39 0.56
C GLU A 36 -17.43 -19.28 0.18
N ASN A 37 -17.40 -18.16 0.90
CA ASN A 37 -18.30 -17.01 0.71
C ASN A 37 -17.63 -15.84 -0.02
N LEU A 38 -16.33 -15.95 -0.33
CA LEU A 38 -15.58 -14.93 -1.07
C LEU A 38 -15.54 -15.28 -2.56
N ASN A 39 -15.68 -14.26 -3.41
CA ASN A 39 -15.49 -14.39 -4.85
C ASN A 39 -14.26 -13.59 -5.33
N SER A 40 -13.94 -13.72 -6.63
CA SER A 40 -12.80 -13.04 -7.23
C SER A 40 -12.89 -11.51 -7.14
N ASP A 41 -14.09 -10.93 -7.19
CA ASP A 41 -14.26 -9.49 -7.14
C ASP A 41 -14.05 -8.95 -5.73
N ASP A 42 -14.37 -9.72 -4.68
CA ASP A 42 -14.00 -9.38 -3.30
C ASP A 42 -12.47 -9.32 -3.14
N PHE A 43 -11.75 -10.29 -3.71
CA PHE A 43 -10.29 -10.27 -3.74
C PHE A 43 -9.76 -9.05 -4.49
N LYS A 44 -10.26 -8.77 -5.69
CA LYS A 44 -9.83 -7.58 -6.47
C LYS A 44 -10.09 -6.30 -5.70
N ALA A 45 -11.26 -6.15 -5.09
CA ALA A 45 -11.63 -4.96 -4.34
C ALA A 45 -10.70 -4.72 -3.14
N VAL A 46 -10.38 -5.77 -2.36
CA VAL A 46 -9.47 -5.69 -1.21
C VAL A 46 -8.01 -5.51 -1.63
N CYS A 47 -7.60 -6.15 -2.73
CA CYS A 47 -6.22 -6.11 -3.21
C CYS A 47 -5.85 -4.81 -3.89
N LYS A 48 -6.78 -4.18 -4.62
CA LYS A 48 -6.53 -2.94 -5.38
C LYS A 48 -5.82 -1.85 -4.57
N PRO A 49 -6.29 -1.43 -3.37
CA PRO A 49 -5.61 -0.41 -2.58
C PRO A 49 -4.26 -0.85 -1.99
N LYS A 50 -4.02 -2.16 -1.81
CA LYS A 50 -2.76 -2.68 -1.25
C LYS A 50 -1.71 -2.96 -2.31
N ILE A 51 -2.11 -3.48 -3.47
CA ILE A 51 -1.21 -4.00 -4.49
C ILE A 51 -1.08 -3.02 -5.65
N GLU A 52 -2.19 -2.68 -6.31
CA GLU A 52 -2.15 -1.87 -7.53
C GLU A 52 -1.70 -0.44 -7.22
N VAL A 53 -2.24 0.15 -6.16
CA VAL A 53 -1.84 1.48 -5.70
C VAL A 53 -0.38 1.47 -5.25
N ALA A 54 0.05 0.48 -4.45
CA ALA A 54 1.45 0.38 -4.02
C ALA A 54 2.43 0.28 -5.19
N ARG A 55 2.11 -0.54 -6.19
CA ARG A 55 2.90 -0.67 -7.41
C ARG A 55 2.96 0.63 -8.18
N SER A 56 1.83 1.30 -8.35
CA SER A 56 1.81 2.58 -9.06
C SER A 56 2.58 3.67 -8.33
N LEU A 57 2.51 3.72 -7.00
CA LEU A 57 3.27 4.67 -6.20
C LEU A 57 4.78 4.37 -6.31
N ASP A 58 5.18 3.09 -6.23
CA ASP A 58 6.57 2.68 -6.40
C ASP A 58 7.12 3.10 -7.78
N GLU A 59 6.39 2.79 -8.84
CA GLU A 59 6.77 3.15 -10.22
C GLU A 59 6.89 4.67 -10.38
N VAL A 60 5.87 5.44 -10.01
CA VAL A 60 5.86 6.89 -10.21
C VAL A 60 6.94 7.57 -9.39
N THR A 61 7.13 7.18 -8.12
CA THR A 61 8.11 7.82 -7.22
C THR A 61 9.54 7.63 -7.69
N ARG A 62 9.86 6.47 -8.28
CA ARG A 62 11.17 6.20 -8.90
C ARG A 62 11.48 7.17 -10.05
N HIS A 63 10.45 7.70 -10.71
CA HIS A 63 10.62 8.60 -11.85
C HIS A 63 10.61 10.08 -11.46
N ILE A 64 9.79 10.49 -10.47
CA ILE A 64 9.53 11.92 -10.25
C ILE A 64 10.06 12.47 -8.93
N CYS A 65 10.28 11.64 -7.89
CA CYS A 65 10.62 12.17 -6.57
C CYS A 65 12.13 12.29 -6.32
N GLY A 66 12.97 11.47 -6.97
CA GLY A 66 14.42 11.53 -6.81
C GLY A 66 14.88 11.41 -5.33
N PRO A 67 15.87 12.19 -4.87
CA PRO A 67 16.39 12.13 -3.50
C PRO A 67 15.51 12.83 -2.46
N GLU A 68 14.46 13.54 -2.86
CA GLU A 68 13.60 14.33 -1.96
C GLU A 68 12.59 13.48 -1.19
N LEU A 69 12.39 12.21 -1.60
CA LEU A 69 11.45 11.32 -0.92
C LEU A 69 12.12 10.69 0.30
N ASP A 70 11.79 11.15 1.50
CA ASP A 70 12.28 10.55 2.74
C ASP A 70 11.40 9.39 3.21
N TRP A 71 10.08 9.47 2.98
CA TRP A 71 9.11 8.54 3.55
C TRP A 71 8.27 7.84 2.49
N PHE A 72 8.34 6.51 2.44
CA PHE A 72 7.41 5.67 1.67
C PHE A 72 6.81 4.64 2.62
N VAL A 73 5.69 4.97 3.24
CA VAL A 73 5.12 4.21 4.35
C VAL A 73 3.93 3.39 3.87
N MET A 74 3.99 2.08 4.07
CA MET A 74 2.96 1.13 3.66
C MET A 74 2.35 0.46 4.88
N PHE A 75 1.05 0.70 5.12
CA PHE A 75 0.33 0.10 6.23
C PHE A 75 -0.12 -1.31 5.86
N SER A 76 0.58 -2.29 6.42
CA SER A 76 0.19 -3.69 6.42
C SER A 76 -0.66 -4.01 7.67
N SER A 77 -0.76 -5.28 8.05
CA SER A 77 -1.47 -5.72 9.24
C SER A 77 -0.88 -7.02 9.75
N ILE A 78 -0.94 -7.26 11.06
CA ILE A 78 -0.56 -8.54 11.68
C ILE A 78 -1.28 -9.75 11.04
N VAL A 79 -2.44 -9.52 10.42
CA VAL A 79 -3.23 -10.53 9.70
C VAL A 79 -2.44 -11.18 8.54
N SER A 80 -1.50 -10.47 7.89
CA SER A 80 -0.65 -11.06 6.84
C SER A 80 0.27 -12.15 7.39
N GLY A 81 0.80 -11.97 8.60
CA GLY A 81 1.78 -12.86 9.21
C GLY A 81 1.20 -13.90 10.17
N ARG A 82 0.09 -13.57 10.87
CA ARG A 82 -0.53 -14.45 11.88
C ARG A 82 -1.88 -15.01 11.47
N GLY A 83 -2.47 -14.48 10.39
CA GLY A 83 -3.81 -14.85 9.96
C GLY A 83 -4.91 -14.25 10.83
N ASN A 84 -6.11 -14.20 10.25
CA ASN A 84 -7.36 -13.94 10.95
C ASN A 84 -8.49 -14.66 10.19
N ALA A 85 -9.40 -15.29 10.92
CA ALA A 85 -10.50 -16.02 10.30
C ALA A 85 -11.37 -15.06 9.47
N GLY A 86 -11.67 -15.44 8.23
CA GLY A 86 -12.46 -14.62 7.32
C GLY A 86 -11.70 -13.53 6.57
N GLN A 87 -10.38 -13.44 6.69
CA GLN A 87 -9.58 -12.35 6.10
C GLN A 87 -8.47 -12.84 5.15
N SER A 88 -8.71 -13.91 4.41
CA SER A 88 -7.73 -14.48 3.47
C SER A 88 -7.36 -13.50 2.33
N ASN A 89 -8.34 -12.81 1.77
CA ASN A 89 -8.14 -11.74 0.77
C ASN A 89 -7.33 -10.56 1.32
N TYR A 90 -7.61 -10.13 2.55
CA TYR A 90 -6.90 -9.06 3.23
C TYR A 90 -5.47 -9.45 3.58
N ALA A 91 -5.25 -10.65 4.11
CA ALA A 91 -3.93 -11.20 4.36
C ALA A 91 -3.09 -11.24 3.08
N PHE A 92 -3.68 -11.71 1.98
CA PHE A 92 -3.04 -11.77 0.67
C PHE A 92 -2.64 -10.37 0.16
N GLY A 93 -3.56 -9.41 0.19
CA GLY A 93 -3.30 -8.04 -0.26
C GLY A 93 -2.14 -7.38 0.51
N ASN A 94 -2.14 -7.52 1.82
CA ASN A 94 -1.06 -7.02 2.68
C ASN A 94 0.27 -7.73 2.40
N SER A 95 0.29 -9.06 2.33
CA SER A 95 1.53 -9.80 2.11
C SER A 95 2.16 -9.50 0.75
N ALA A 96 1.36 -9.32 -0.30
CA ALA A 96 1.85 -8.88 -1.60
C ALA A 96 2.50 -7.49 -1.56
N MET A 97 1.92 -6.56 -0.81
CA MET A 97 2.48 -5.23 -0.59
C MET A 97 3.80 -5.27 0.21
N GLU A 98 3.92 -6.17 1.19
CA GLU A 98 5.16 -6.38 1.95
C GLU A 98 6.32 -6.82 1.04
N ARG A 99 6.05 -7.69 0.05
CA ARG A 99 7.07 -8.08 -0.95
C ARG A 99 7.56 -6.89 -1.79
N LEU A 100 6.68 -5.93 -2.10
CA LEU A 100 7.10 -4.68 -2.74
C LEU A 100 7.98 -3.84 -1.82
N CYS A 101 7.67 -3.79 -0.52
CA CYS A 101 8.48 -3.08 0.46
C CYS A 101 9.89 -3.68 0.59
N GLU A 102 9.99 -5.01 0.62
CA GLU A 102 11.26 -5.72 0.61
C GLU A 102 12.07 -5.43 -0.66
N LYS A 103 11.41 -5.36 -1.82
CA LYS A 103 12.06 -4.99 -3.07
C LYS A 103 12.61 -3.56 -3.02
N ARG A 104 11.83 -2.58 -2.56
CA ARG A 104 12.31 -1.20 -2.37
C ARG A 104 13.50 -1.13 -1.43
N THR A 105 13.48 -1.91 -0.35
CA THR A 105 14.61 -2.02 0.59
C THR A 105 15.88 -2.52 -0.11
N LYS A 106 15.76 -3.58 -0.92
CA LYS A 106 16.89 -4.13 -1.71
C LYS A 106 17.43 -3.15 -2.75
N ASP A 107 16.55 -2.30 -3.29
CA ASP A 107 16.92 -1.25 -4.23
C ASP A 107 17.51 0.01 -3.53
N ASN A 108 17.70 -0.02 -2.21
CA ASN A 108 18.12 1.11 -1.38
C ASN A 108 17.21 2.34 -1.51
N LEU A 109 15.91 2.10 -1.73
CA LEU A 109 14.90 3.16 -1.76
C LEU A 109 14.22 3.30 -0.39
N PRO A 110 13.81 4.52 -0.01
CA PRO A 110 13.04 4.74 1.20
C PRO A 110 11.81 3.84 1.21
N VAL A 111 11.60 3.17 2.33
CA VAL A 111 10.40 2.39 2.63
C VAL A 111 10.31 2.08 4.12
N LEU A 112 9.10 2.19 4.67
CA LEU A 112 8.74 1.71 6.00
C LEU A 112 7.46 0.90 5.89
N GLN A 113 7.52 -0.37 6.29
CA GLN A 113 6.34 -1.22 6.41
C GLN A 113 5.86 -1.20 7.86
N PHE A 114 4.57 -0.93 8.07
CA PHE A 114 3.96 -0.99 9.40
C PHE A 114 2.93 -2.13 9.46
N SER A 115 3.16 -3.16 10.28
CA SER A 115 2.26 -4.32 10.43
C SER A 115 1.54 -4.38 11.79
N GLY A 116 1.11 -3.23 12.30
CA GLY A 116 0.40 -3.13 13.58
C GLY A 116 -1.09 -3.51 13.51
N VAL A 117 -1.75 -3.45 14.67
CA VAL A 117 -3.21 -3.46 14.78
C VAL A 117 -3.68 -2.02 14.67
N LEU A 118 -4.64 -1.72 13.77
CA LEU A 118 -5.06 -0.34 13.49
C LEU A 118 -5.59 0.39 14.74
N LEU A 119 -6.10 -0.36 15.73
CA LEU A 119 -6.69 0.18 16.97
C LEU A 119 -5.66 0.63 18.03
N GLU A 120 -4.54 -0.08 18.21
CA GLU A 120 -3.57 0.28 19.27
C GLU A 120 -2.71 1.51 18.95
N THR A 121 -2.70 1.95 17.68
CA THR A 121 -1.80 3.03 17.23
C THR A 121 -2.43 4.42 17.37
N LEU A 122 -3.77 4.53 17.28
CA LEU A 122 -4.48 5.81 17.43
C LEU A 122 -4.58 6.28 18.89
N GLU A 123 -4.36 5.41 19.87
CA GLU A 123 -4.34 5.78 21.30
C GLU A 123 -2.97 6.26 21.79
N ARG A 124 -1.93 6.24 20.94
CA ARG A 124 -0.55 6.59 21.31
C ARG A 124 -0.03 7.85 20.59
N LEU A 125 -0.91 8.61 19.94
CA LEU A 125 -0.66 9.94 19.37
C LEU A 125 -1.60 10.96 20.03
#